data_AF-A0AAJ2NLV3-F1
#
_entry.id   AF-A0AAJ2NLV3-F1
#
_cell.length_a   1.000
_cell.length_b   1.000
_cell.length_c   1.000
_cell.angle_alpha   90.00
_cell.angle_beta   90.00
_cell.angle_gamma   90.00
#
_symmetry.space_group_name_H-M   'P 1'
#
loop_
_entity.id
_entity.type
_entity.pdbx_description
1 polymer ?
#
loop_
_entity_poly.entity_id
_entity_poly.type
_entity_poly.pdbx_seq_one_letter_code
_entity_poly.pdbx_strand_id
1 'polypeptide(L)'
;MNQRTYPSLFSSIKKPVTAFEWFTAFLFVLLFIVGLFNAFAFRLFVMLFLVGLLLQVNRFIQSRPMEKVPVTDIEQEAAKVKVQSAAATDRAKEQTDQDILEKTTQLQKIDLDRTELLEELFAKASLDDEEKQKYRSKIKQKDNEISRLRQELMNAGEKIQQVVLETKNYFVKHDPMKELATSIDQELLEADSLDLLNEHLQRKRATMSEEDLMALSKAGYVDEDFKLTRAGFKALTKAVDK
;
A
#
# COMPACT_ATOMS: atom_id res chain seq x y z
N MET A 1 -3.30 -28.71 27.77
CA MET A 1 -2.59 -28.28 26.54
C MET A 1 -3.60 -28.29 25.40
N ASN A 2 -4.08 -27.12 24.99
CA ASN A 2 -5.02 -27.01 23.86
C ASN A 2 -4.22 -26.91 22.56
N GLN A 3 -4.21 -27.98 21.77
CA GLN A 3 -3.63 -27.96 20.43
C GLN A 3 -4.54 -27.15 19.51
N ARG A 4 -4.07 -25.98 19.06
CA ARG A 4 -4.71 -25.22 17.99
C ARG A 4 -4.36 -25.90 16.66
N THR A 5 -5.28 -26.70 16.15
CA THR A 5 -5.20 -27.27 14.80
C THR A 5 -5.45 -26.17 13.79
N TYR A 6 -4.41 -25.75 13.07
CA TYR A 6 -4.58 -24.87 11.92
C TYR A 6 -5.22 -25.66 10.77
N PRO A 7 -6.29 -25.16 10.12
CA PRO A 7 -6.82 -25.81 8.93
C PRO A 7 -5.73 -25.78 7.85
N SER A 8 -5.30 -26.96 7.40
CA SER A 8 -4.38 -27.07 6.26
C SER A 8 -4.99 -26.35 5.06
N LEU A 9 -4.20 -25.55 4.35
CA LEU A 9 -4.63 -24.82 3.14
C LEU A 9 -5.27 -25.75 2.09
N PHE A 10 -4.91 -27.03 2.12
CA PHE A 10 -5.44 -28.07 1.25
C PHE A 10 -6.83 -28.59 1.65
N SER A 11 -7.28 -28.38 2.89
CA SER A 11 -8.63 -28.80 3.32
C SER A 11 -9.75 -27.89 2.79
N SER A 12 -9.40 -26.69 2.33
CA SER A 12 -10.33 -25.73 1.69
C SER A 12 -10.42 -25.90 0.16
N ILE A 13 -9.63 -26.81 -0.43
CA ILE A 13 -9.71 -27.11 -1.86
C ILE A 13 -10.94 -27.98 -2.08
N LYS A 14 -12.05 -27.33 -2.46
CA LYS A 14 -13.24 -28.03 -2.92
C LYS A 14 -12.88 -28.82 -4.17
N LYS A 15 -13.03 -30.14 -4.11
CA LYS A 15 -12.91 -31.00 -5.29
C LYS A 15 -13.96 -30.57 -6.32
N PRO A 16 -13.62 -30.48 -7.61
CA PRO A 16 -14.60 -30.21 -8.64
C PRO A 16 -15.66 -31.32 -8.62
N VAL A 17 -16.92 -30.95 -8.38
CA VAL A 17 -18.06 -31.87 -8.28
C VAL A 17 -18.82 -31.94 -9.61
N THR A 18 -18.72 -30.89 -10.41
CA THR A 18 -19.48 -30.74 -11.66
C THR A 18 -18.63 -31.08 -12.88
N ALA A 19 -19.21 -31.74 -13.89
CA ALA A 19 -18.52 -32.01 -15.17
C ALA A 19 -17.99 -30.72 -15.84
N PHE A 20 -18.69 -29.60 -15.64
CA PHE A 20 -18.25 -28.28 -16.10
C PHE A 20 -16.97 -27.80 -15.39
N GLU A 21 -16.80 -28.06 -14.09
CA GLU A 21 -15.61 -27.68 -13.32
C GLU A 21 -14.40 -28.54 -13.70
N TRP A 22 -14.62 -29.81 -14.03
CA TRP A 22 -13.60 -30.68 -14.60
C TRP A 22 -13.17 -30.21 -15.99
N PHE A 23 -14.13 -29.80 -16.82
CA PHE A 23 -13.84 -29.26 -18.14
C PHE A 23 -13.04 -27.95 -18.06
N THR A 24 -13.40 -27.03 -17.17
CA THR A 24 -12.66 -25.76 -17.02
C THR A 24 -11.26 -25.98 -16.44
N ALA A 25 -11.09 -26.90 -15.49
CA ALA A 25 -9.77 -27.27 -14.98
C ALA A 25 -8.90 -27.89 -16.09
N PHE A 26 -9.47 -28.80 -16.89
CA PHE A 26 -8.77 -29.40 -18.02
C PHE A 26 -8.40 -28.37 -19.11
N LEU A 27 -9.32 -27.45 -19.43
CA LEU A 27 -9.07 -26.35 -20.35
C LEU A 27 -7.93 -25.45 -19.86
N PHE A 28 -7.87 -25.15 -18.56
CA PHE A 28 -6.79 -24.35 -17.97
C PHE A 28 -5.44 -25.05 -18.06
N VAL A 29 -5.39 -26.35 -17.78
CA VAL A 29 -4.17 -27.16 -17.91
C VAL A 29 -3.73 -27.27 -19.37
N LEU A 30 -4.67 -27.48 -20.29
CA LEU A 30 -4.41 -27.53 -21.73
C LEU A 30 -3.85 -26.20 -22.23
N LEU A 31 -4.47 -25.07 -21.86
CA LEU A 31 -4.00 -23.73 -22.23
C LEU A 31 -2.62 -23.42 -21.62
N PHE A 32 -2.35 -23.90 -20.41
CA PHE A 32 -1.02 -23.78 -19.80
C PHE A 32 0.05 -24.55 -20.58
N ILE A 33 -0.24 -25.80 -20.97
CA ILE A 33 0.69 -26.64 -21.77
C ILE A 33 0.91 -26.02 -23.16
N VAL A 34 -0.14 -25.58 -23.84
CA VAL A 34 -0.04 -24.92 -25.15
C VAL A 34 0.73 -23.59 -25.04
N GLY A 35 0.57 -22.88 -23.92
CA GLY A 35 1.30 -21.65 -23.61
C GLY A 35 2.81 -21.84 -23.52
N LEU A 36 3.30 -23.01 -23.11
CA LEU A 36 4.76 -23.29 -23.06
C LEU A 36 5.41 -23.28 -24.44
N PHE A 37 4.66 -23.60 -25.49
CA PHE A 37 5.16 -23.66 -26.88
C PHE A 37 4.83 -22.42 -27.70
N ASN A 38 3.95 -21.54 -27.21
CA ASN A 38 3.53 -20.34 -27.93
C ASN A 38 3.41 -19.13 -26.98
N ALA A 39 4.30 -18.15 -27.18
CA ALA A 39 4.35 -16.93 -26.38
C ALA A 39 3.05 -16.10 -26.42
N PHE A 40 2.30 -16.15 -27.54
CA PHE A 40 1.00 -15.48 -27.64
C PHE A 40 -0.06 -16.15 -26.75
N ALA A 41 -0.11 -17.49 -26.76
CA ALA A 41 -1.04 -18.25 -25.94
C ALA A 41 -0.73 -18.10 -24.44
N PHE A 42 0.54 -18.06 -24.07
CA PHE A 42 0.95 -17.77 -22.69
C PHE A 42 0.51 -16.39 -22.21
N ARG A 43 0.68 -15.34 -23.04
CA ARG A 43 0.22 -13.99 -22.70
C ARG A 43 -1.30 -13.94 -22.51
N LEU A 44 -2.06 -14.62 -23.37
CA LEU A 44 -3.51 -14.71 -23.25
C LEU A 44 -3.95 -15.46 -21.98
N PHE A 45 -3.27 -16.57 -21.65
CA PHE A 45 -3.48 -17.31 -20.41
C PHE A 45 -3.24 -16.45 -19.16
N VAL A 46 -2.11 -15.74 -19.11
CA VAL A 46 -1.76 -14.86 -17.98
C VAL A 46 -2.77 -13.73 -17.82
N MET A 47 -3.23 -13.13 -18.93
CA MET A 47 -4.27 -12.10 -18.89
C MET A 47 -5.60 -12.63 -18.33
N LEU A 48 -6.06 -13.79 -18.80
CA LEU A 48 -7.30 -14.40 -18.29
C LEU A 48 -7.16 -14.82 -16.82
N PHE A 49 -6.00 -15.33 -16.42
CA PHE A 49 -5.70 -15.68 -15.04
C PHE A 49 -5.72 -14.44 -14.12
N LEU A 50 -5.10 -13.34 -14.52
CA LEU A 50 -5.10 -12.07 -13.77
C LEU A 50 -6.51 -11.50 -13.62
N VAL A 51 -7.30 -11.50 -14.68
CA VAL A 51 -8.71 -11.05 -14.65
C VAL A 51 -9.53 -11.95 -13.72
N GLY A 52 -9.36 -13.27 -13.79
CA GLY A 52 -10.02 -14.21 -12.90
C GLY A 52 -9.66 -13.98 -11.43
N LEU A 53 -8.38 -13.74 -11.14
CA LEU A 53 -7.90 -13.46 -9.78
C LEU A 53 -8.45 -12.12 -9.25
N LEU A 54 -8.49 -11.08 -10.07
CA LEU A 54 -9.11 -9.79 -9.73
C LEU A 54 -10.59 -9.93 -9.36
N LEU A 55 -11.36 -10.69 -10.15
CA LEU A 55 -12.76 -10.96 -9.86
C LEU A 55 -12.94 -11.78 -8.58
N GLN A 56 -12.08 -12.78 -8.35
CA GLN A 56 -12.11 -13.60 -7.15
C GLN A 56 -11.80 -12.78 -5.89
N VAL A 57 -10.79 -11.91 -5.93
CA VAL A 57 -10.44 -11.00 -4.83
C VAL A 57 -11.55 -9.98 -4.59
N ASN A 58 -12.13 -9.39 -5.65
CA ASN A 58 -13.24 -8.45 -5.52
C ASN A 58 -14.45 -9.12 -4.84
N ARG A 59 -14.80 -10.35 -5.23
CA ARG A 59 -15.86 -11.13 -4.59
C ARG A 59 -15.52 -11.47 -3.13
N PHE A 60 -14.26 -11.77 -2.83
CA PHE A 60 -13.79 -12.05 -1.47
C PHE A 60 -13.91 -10.82 -0.56
N ILE A 61 -13.59 -9.62 -1.07
CA ILE A 61 -13.73 -8.35 -0.33
C ILE A 61 -15.21 -8.05 -0.06
N GLN A 62 -16.09 -8.25 -1.03
CA GLN A 62 -17.54 -8.02 -0.86
C GLN A 62 -18.21 -9.02 0.09
N SER A 63 -17.64 -10.22 0.25
CA SER A 63 -18.20 -11.26 1.14
C SER A 63 -17.93 -11.01 2.63
N ARG A 64 -17.11 -10.01 2.98
CA ARG A 64 -16.99 -9.55 4.38
C ARG A 64 -18.03 -8.47 4.61
N PRO A 65 -19.02 -8.67 5.49
CA PRO A 65 -19.86 -7.56 5.93
C PRO A 65 -18.95 -6.56 6.63
N MET A 66 -18.76 -5.40 6.00
CA MET A 66 -18.16 -4.24 6.64
C MET A 66 -19.02 -3.89 7.85
N GLU A 67 -18.56 -4.25 9.04
CA GLU A 67 -19.08 -3.73 10.30
C GLU A 67 -18.88 -2.22 10.24
N LYS A 68 -20.00 -1.50 10.08
CA LYS A 68 -20.01 -0.04 10.00
C LYS A 68 -19.65 0.50 11.39
N VAL A 69 -18.39 0.86 11.57
CA VAL A 69 -17.95 1.62 12.75
C VAL A 69 -18.65 2.99 12.72
N PRO A 70 -19.43 3.36 13.75
CA PRO A 70 -20.12 4.64 13.81
C PRO A 70 -19.13 5.80 13.96
N VAL A 71 -19.38 6.88 13.21
CA VAL A 71 -18.47 8.02 12.93
C VAL A 71 -18.34 9.01 14.10
N THR A 72 -18.87 8.70 15.29
CA THR A 72 -18.95 9.65 16.41
C THR A 72 -17.67 9.78 17.26
N ASP A 73 -16.75 8.80 17.22
CA ASP A 73 -15.56 8.82 18.10
C ASP A 73 -14.36 9.58 17.50
N ILE A 74 -14.41 9.89 16.20
CA ILE A 74 -13.29 10.52 15.47
C ILE A 74 -13.12 12.00 15.85
N GLU A 75 -14.21 12.67 16.24
CA GLU A 75 -14.19 14.11 16.50
C GLU A 75 -13.69 14.46 17.92
N GLN A 76 -13.84 13.55 18.89
CA GLN A 76 -13.30 13.71 20.24
C GLN A 76 -11.82 13.31 20.37
N GLU A 77 -11.33 12.39 19.53
CA GLU A 77 -9.90 12.08 19.45
C GLU A 77 -9.11 13.20 18.75
N ALA A 78 -9.65 13.82 17.69
CA ALA A 78 -8.96 14.88 16.95
C ALA A 78 -8.63 16.12 17.80
N ALA A 79 -9.48 16.45 18.80
CA ALA A 79 -9.24 17.59 19.70
C ALA A 79 -8.15 17.33 20.76
N LYS A 80 -7.93 16.07 21.17
CA LYS A 80 -6.84 15.70 22.09
C LYS A 80 -5.48 15.58 21.38
N VAL A 81 -5.48 15.22 20.10
CA VAL A 81 -4.26 15.06 19.29
C VAL A 81 -3.55 16.39 19.03
N LYS A 82 -4.29 17.51 18.90
CA LYS A 82 -3.68 18.81 18.54
C LYS A 82 -2.84 19.44 19.66
N VAL A 83 -3.22 19.24 20.94
CA VAL A 83 -2.47 19.76 22.10
C VAL A 83 -1.30 18.84 22.50
N GLN A 84 -1.35 17.55 22.17
CA GLN A 84 -0.25 16.60 22.43
C GLN A 84 0.89 16.68 21.39
N SER A 85 0.64 17.21 20.20
CA SER A 85 1.60 17.18 19.08
C SER A 85 2.90 17.98 19.31
N ALA A 86 2.87 19.04 20.12
CA ALA A 86 4.06 19.84 20.42
C ALA A 86 4.98 19.21 21.48
N ALA A 87 4.43 18.49 22.47
CA ALA A 87 5.20 17.80 23.52
C ALA A 87 5.56 16.34 23.15
N ALA A 88 4.86 15.74 22.20
CA ALA A 88 5.14 14.39 21.70
C ALA A 88 6.31 14.35 20.72
N THR A 89 6.68 15.47 20.08
CA THR A 89 7.78 15.52 19.11
C THR A 89 9.16 15.43 19.80
N ASP A 90 9.30 15.95 21.03
CA ASP A 90 10.54 15.82 21.81
C ASP A 90 10.64 14.46 22.52
N ARG A 91 9.52 13.92 23.05
CA ARG A 91 9.50 12.57 23.65
C ARG A 91 9.66 11.44 22.63
N ALA A 92 9.14 11.60 21.41
CA ALA A 92 9.33 10.62 20.33
C ALA A 92 10.78 10.63 19.82
N LYS A 93 11.47 11.77 19.82
CA LYS A 93 12.90 11.84 19.51
C LYS A 93 13.75 11.19 20.60
N GLU A 94 13.49 11.49 21.87
CA GLU A 94 14.21 10.86 23.00
C GLU A 94 14.00 9.33 23.05
N GLN A 95 12.79 8.84 22.77
CA GLN A 95 12.51 7.39 22.71
C GLN A 95 13.15 6.72 21.49
N THR A 96 13.22 7.40 20.35
CA THR A 96 13.91 6.89 19.15
C THR A 96 15.42 6.84 19.38
N ASP A 97 15.97 7.85 20.04
CA ASP A 97 17.40 7.90 20.37
C ASP A 97 17.79 6.83 21.41
N GLN A 98 16.92 6.56 22.39
CA GLN A 98 17.11 5.44 23.34
C GLN A 98 17.04 4.07 22.64
N ASP A 99 16.07 3.84 21.75
CA ASP A 99 15.97 2.57 21.01
C ASP A 99 17.15 2.35 20.05
N ILE A 100 17.68 3.43 19.45
CA ILE A 100 18.92 3.38 18.67
C ILE A 100 20.11 3.05 19.56
N LEU A 101 20.23 3.67 20.74
CA LEU A 101 21.32 3.38 21.68
C LEU A 101 21.26 1.92 22.19
N GLU A 102 20.08 1.41 22.53
CA GLU A 102 19.90 0.02 22.92
C GLU A 102 20.26 -0.95 21.78
N LYS A 103 19.86 -0.65 20.54
CA LYS A 103 20.24 -1.48 19.38
C LYS A 103 21.74 -1.43 19.09
N THR A 104 22.41 -0.30 19.27
CA THR A 104 23.86 -0.19 19.07
C THR A 104 24.65 -0.97 20.12
N THR A 105 24.23 -0.93 21.38
CA THR A 105 24.84 -1.73 22.45
C THR A 105 24.60 -3.23 22.26
N GLN A 106 23.40 -3.62 21.79
CA GLN A 106 23.11 -5.01 21.41
C GLN A 106 23.97 -5.48 20.21
N LEU A 107 24.15 -4.64 19.19
CA LEU A 107 25.05 -4.92 18.07
C LEU A 107 26.50 -5.13 18.54
N GLN A 108 26.99 -4.25 19.42
CA GLN A 108 28.34 -4.38 19.98
C GLN A 108 28.51 -5.67 20.79
N LYS A 109 27.49 -6.07 21.55
CA LYS A 109 27.49 -7.34 22.27
C LYS A 109 27.53 -8.54 21.32
N ILE A 110 26.75 -8.51 20.25
CA ILE A 110 26.75 -9.58 19.23
C ILE A 110 28.12 -9.69 18.56
N ASP A 111 28.80 -8.56 18.28
CA ASP A 111 30.15 -8.57 17.69
C ASP A 111 31.20 -9.15 18.65
N LEU A 112 31.07 -8.89 19.95
CA LEU A 112 31.92 -9.50 20.99
C LEU A 112 31.67 -11.01 21.08
N ASP A 113 30.41 -11.44 21.21
CA ASP A 113 30.02 -12.86 21.27
C ASP A 113 30.49 -13.62 20.02
N ARG A 114 30.41 -12.99 18.83
CA ARG A 114 30.91 -13.57 17.57
C ARG A 114 32.42 -13.73 17.58
N THR A 115 33.15 -12.76 18.15
CA THR A 115 34.61 -12.83 18.25
C THR A 115 35.03 -13.95 19.21
N GLU A 116 34.34 -14.10 20.35
CA GLU A 116 34.56 -15.20 21.29
C GLU A 116 34.30 -16.57 20.65
N LEU A 117 33.19 -16.72 19.91
CA LEU A 117 32.88 -17.95 19.17
C LEU A 117 33.95 -18.28 18.12
N LEU A 118 34.49 -17.27 17.43
CA LEU A 118 35.56 -17.47 16.46
C LEU A 118 36.86 -17.90 17.14
N GLU A 119 37.20 -17.34 18.29
CA GLU A 119 38.37 -17.78 19.07
C GLU A 119 38.21 -19.20 19.58
N GLU A 120 37.02 -19.57 20.08
CA GLU A 120 36.73 -20.93 20.53
C GLU A 120 36.86 -21.92 19.36
N LEU A 121 36.33 -21.57 18.18
CA LEU A 121 36.46 -22.39 16.97
C LEU A 121 37.92 -22.51 16.51
N PHE A 122 38.69 -21.41 16.56
CA PHE A 122 40.10 -21.43 16.19
C PHE A 122 40.96 -22.22 17.19
N ALA A 123 40.67 -22.11 18.48
CA ALA A 123 41.33 -22.88 19.53
C ALA A 123 41.02 -24.38 19.40
N LYS A 124 39.76 -24.74 19.16
CA LYS A 124 39.31 -26.13 18.97
C LYS A 124 39.86 -26.78 17.70
N ALA A 125 40.09 -25.98 16.66
CA ALA A 125 40.71 -26.43 15.42
C ALA A 125 42.25 -26.42 15.46
N SER A 126 42.86 -25.92 16.56
CA SER A 126 44.32 -25.78 16.71
C SER A 126 44.99 -25.07 15.53
N LEU A 127 44.33 -24.04 14.99
CA LEU A 127 44.82 -23.26 13.85
C LEU A 127 46.02 -22.40 14.25
N ASP A 128 46.96 -22.26 13.34
CA ASP A 128 48.13 -21.40 13.53
C ASP A 128 47.74 -19.92 13.41
N ASP A 129 48.51 -19.02 14.03
CA ASP A 129 48.11 -17.61 14.17
C ASP A 129 48.03 -16.88 12.81
N GLU A 130 48.84 -17.27 11.81
CA GLU A 130 48.73 -16.76 10.45
C GLU A 130 47.40 -17.16 9.77
N GLU A 131 46.93 -18.40 9.98
CA GLU A 131 45.68 -18.89 9.41
C GLU A 131 44.47 -18.22 10.07
N LYS A 132 44.51 -18.00 11.40
CA LYS A 132 43.50 -17.22 12.10
C LYS A 132 43.36 -15.82 11.52
N GLN A 133 44.49 -15.13 11.27
CA GLN A 133 44.47 -13.77 10.72
C GLN A 133 43.91 -13.75 9.28
N LYS A 134 44.22 -14.76 8.47
CA LYS A 134 43.64 -14.94 7.14
C LYS A 134 42.13 -15.18 7.17
N TYR A 135 41.63 -15.99 8.10
CA TYR A 135 40.19 -16.20 8.24
C TYR A 135 39.47 -14.96 8.77
N ARG A 136 40.06 -14.21 9.72
CA ARG A 136 39.51 -12.93 10.22
C ARG A 136 39.35 -11.90 9.11
N SER A 137 40.38 -11.72 8.29
CA SER A 137 40.34 -10.78 7.16
C SER A 137 39.28 -11.19 6.13
N LYS A 138 39.16 -12.49 5.82
CA LYS A 138 38.15 -13.01 4.90
C LYS A 138 36.72 -12.85 5.42
N ILE A 139 36.50 -13.08 6.72
CA ILE A 139 35.19 -12.86 7.38
C ILE A 139 34.83 -11.37 7.33
N LYS A 140 35.76 -10.48 7.70
CA LYS A 140 35.54 -9.02 7.66
C LYS A 140 35.24 -8.53 6.24
N GLN A 141 35.92 -9.08 5.24
CA GLN A 141 35.62 -8.76 3.84
C GLN A 141 34.21 -9.20 3.44
N LYS A 142 33.78 -10.40 3.85
CA LYS A 142 32.42 -10.91 3.54
C LYS A 142 31.33 -10.13 4.26
N ASP A 143 31.56 -9.68 5.49
CA ASP A 143 30.60 -8.81 6.20
C ASP A 143 30.43 -7.46 5.51
N ASN A 144 31.53 -6.87 5.02
CA ASN A 144 31.46 -5.64 4.23
C ASN A 144 30.68 -5.84 2.92
N GLU A 145 30.86 -6.99 2.26
CA GLU A 145 30.07 -7.34 1.07
C GLU A 145 28.58 -7.50 1.40
N ILE A 146 28.23 -8.18 2.51
CA ILE A 146 26.84 -8.32 2.97
C ILE A 146 26.22 -6.96 3.27
N SER A 147 26.95 -6.07 3.94
CA SER A 147 26.49 -4.72 4.27
C SER A 147 26.18 -3.91 3.00
N ARG A 148 27.09 -3.94 2.01
CA ARG A 148 26.87 -3.31 0.69
C ARG A 148 25.64 -3.87 -0.01
N LEU A 149 25.50 -5.20 -0.08
CA LEU A 149 24.34 -5.86 -0.69
C LEU A 149 23.02 -5.49 0.00
N ARG A 150 23.00 -5.38 1.33
CA ARG A 150 21.82 -4.90 2.08
C ARG A 150 21.47 -3.47 1.70
N GLN A 151 22.46 -2.58 1.60
CA GLN A 151 22.22 -1.19 1.22
C GLN A 151 21.70 -1.08 -0.23
N GLU A 152 22.25 -1.87 -1.15
CA GLU A 152 21.76 -1.97 -2.53
C GLU A 152 20.31 -2.49 -2.59
N LEU A 153 19.96 -3.49 -1.78
CA LEU A 153 18.59 -4.01 -1.67
C LEU A 153 17.61 -2.98 -1.09
N MET A 154 18.00 -2.22 -0.08
CA MET A 154 17.17 -1.14 0.47
C MET A 154 16.90 -0.08 -0.60
N ASN A 155 17.95 0.38 -1.30
CA ASN A 155 17.83 1.36 -2.38
C ASN A 155 16.96 0.83 -3.54
N ALA A 156 17.06 -0.46 -3.86
CA ALA A 156 16.20 -1.10 -4.87
C ALA A 156 14.74 -1.20 -4.39
N GLY A 157 14.52 -1.52 -3.12
CA GLY A 157 13.20 -1.54 -2.49
C GLY A 157 12.53 -0.17 -2.50
N GLU A 158 13.28 0.90 -2.19
CA GLU A 158 12.82 2.28 -2.27
C GLU A 158 12.44 2.67 -3.70
N LYS A 159 13.26 2.33 -4.70
CA LYS A 159 12.94 2.55 -6.12
C LYS A 159 11.67 1.81 -6.55
N ILE A 160 11.49 0.56 -6.14
CA ILE A 160 10.28 -0.21 -6.43
C ILE A 160 9.06 0.45 -5.76
N GLN A 161 9.18 0.86 -4.50
CA GLN A 161 8.11 1.51 -3.77
C GLN A 161 7.73 2.85 -4.43
N GLN A 162 8.71 3.62 -4.88
CA GLN A 162 8.49 4.84 -5.64
C GLN A 162 7.76 4.58 -6.96
N VAL A 163 8.21 3.59 -7.75
CA VAL A 163 7.54 3.21 -9.01
C VAL A 163 6.11 2.72 -8.75
N VAL A 164 5.87 1.99 -7.66
CA VAL A 164 4.51 1.55 -7.27
C VAL A 164 3.64 2.74 -6.86
N LEU A 165 4.18 3.72 -6.14
CA LEU A 165 3.46 4.96 -5.79
C LEU A 165 3.16 5.81 -7.03
N GLU A 166 4.10 5.95 -7.95
CA GLU A 166 3.90 6.63 -9.22
C GLU A 166 2.85 5.91 -10.07
N THR A 167 2.90 4.58 -10.15
CA THR A 167 1.88 3.77 -10.84
C THR A 167 0.51 3.90 -10.17
N LYS A 168 0.46 3.99 -8.83
CA LYS A 168 -0.80 4.25 -8.10
C LYS A 168 -1.37 5.63 -8.42
N ASN A 169 -0.52 6.64 -8.67
CA ASN A 169 -0.96 7.97 -9.08
C ASN A 169 -1.59 7.99 -10.49
N TYR A 170 -1.16 7.10 -11.40
CA TYR A 170 -1.87 6.88 -12.67
C TYR A 170 -3.27 6.27 -12.52
N PHE A 171 -3.55 5.63 -11.37
CA PHE A 171 -4.87 5.08 -11.02
C PHE A 171 -5.67 5.97 -10.06
N VAL A 172 -5.18 7.17 -9.71
CA VAL A 172 -5.99 8.15 -8.98
C VAL A 172 -7.05 8.63 -9.97
N LYS A 173 -8.29 8.15 -9.75
CA LYS A 173 -9.50 8.63 -10.40
C LYS A 173 -9.44 10.15 -10.52
N HIS A 174 -9.55 10.66 -11.75
CA HIS A 174 -9.84 12.05 -12.03
C HIS A 174 -10.95 12.51 -11.07
N ASP A 175 -10.63 13.45 -10.18
CA ASP A 175 -11.61 13.96 -9.22
C ASP A 175 -12.26 15.19 -9.86
N PRO A 176 -13.50 15.07 -10.38
CA PRO A 176 -14.15 16.15 -11.09
C PRO A 176 -14.39 17.37 -10.17
N MET A 177 -14.37 17.16 -8.84
CA MET A 177 -14.49 18.24 -7.87
C MET A 177 -13.23 19.12 -7.80
N LYS A 178 -12.05 18.54 -8.05
CA LYS A 178 -10.78 19.29 -8.04
C LYS A 178 -10.69 20.24 -9.23
N GLU A 179 -11.16 19.81 -10.39
CA GLU A 179 -11.23 20.66 -11.59
C GLU A 179 -12.24 21.81 -11.43
N LEU A 180 -13.38 21.55 -10.78
CA LEU A 180 -14.32 22.60 -10.39
C LEU A 180 -13.71 23.58 -9.39
N ALA A 181 -13.04 23.08 -8.34
CA ALA A 181 -12.38 23.88 -7.32
C ALA A 181 -11.33 24.83 -7.91
N THR A 182 -10.52 24.38 -8.87
CA THR A 182 -9.50 25.24 -9.52
C THR A 182 -10.04 26.40 -10.34
N SER A 183 -11.34 26.41 -10.63
CA SER A 183 -11.98 27.46 -11.44
C SER A 183 -12.88 28.40 -10.65
N ILE A 184 -13.07 28.14 -9.36
CA ILE A 184 -13.93 28.94 -8.51
C ILE A 184 -13.02 29.82 -7.67
N ASP A 185 -13.19 31.14 -7.82
CA ASP A 185 -12.43 32.10 -7.03
C ASP A 185 -12.78 31.95 -5.54
N GLN A 186 -11.76 31.97 -4.69
CA GLN A 186 -11.89 31.79 -3.25
C GLN A 186 -12.83 32.84 -2.62
N GLU A 187 -12.87 34.05 -3.18
CA GLU A 187 -13.80 35.12 -2.78
C GLU A 187 -15.28 34.75 -3.00
N LEU A 188 -15.58 33.92 -3.99
CA LEU A 188 -16.95 33.49 -4.30
C LEU A 188 -17.45 32.42 -3.32
N LEU A 189 -16.54 31.66 -2.71
CA LEU A 189 -16.84 30.67 -1.66
C LEU A 189 -17.02 31.32 -0.30
N GLU A 190 -16.28 32.40 -0.02
CA GLU A 190 -16.40 33.18 1.21
C GLU A 190 -17.67 34.05 1.24
N ALA A 191 -18.25 34.37 0.08
CA ALA A 191 -19.49 35.14 -0.04
C ALA A 191 -20.75 34.37 0.42
N ASP A 192 -20.61 33.10 0.80
CA ASP A 192 -21.65 32.20 1.39
C ASP A 192 -22.98 32.13 0.61
N SER A 193 -22.97 32.54 -0.66
CA SER A 193 -24.14 32.53 -1.53
C SER A 193 -24.11 31.32 -2.45
N LEU A 194 -24.86 30.27 -2.06
CA LEU A 194 -25.06 29.07 -2.86
C LEU A 194 -25.65 29.37 -4.24
N ASP A 195 -26.44 30.44 -4.37
CA ASP A 195 -27.07 30.82 -5.64
C ASP A 195 -26.03 31.29 -6.67
N LEU A 196 -25.07 32.12 -6.25
CA LEU A 196 -23.97 32.57 -7.12
C LEU A 196 -23.08 31.40 -7.57
N LEU A 197 -22.87 30.46 -6.65
CA LEU A 197 -22.08 29.25 -6.93
C LEU A 197 -22.78 28.32 -7.92
N ASN A 198 -24.11 28.20 -7.81
CA ASN A 198 -24.94 27.45 -8.75
C ASN A 198 -24.95 28.09 -10.15
N GLU A 199 -25.03 29.42 -10.24
CA GLU A 199 -24.90 30.12 -11.52
C GLU A 199 -23.53 29.88 -12.18
N HIS A 200 -22.46 29.89 -11.37
CA HIS A 200 -21.11 29.64 -11.87
C HIS A 200 -20.96 28.18 -12.34
N LEU A 201 -21.52 27.22 -11.59
CA LEU A 201 -21.56 25.81 -11.96
C LEU A 201 -22.32 25.59 -13.28
N GLN A 202 -23.47 26.27 -13.45
CA GLN A 202 -24.24 26.17 -14.68
C GLN A 202 -23.52 26.78 -15.89
N ARG A 203 -22.78 27.88 -15.72
CA ARG A 203 -21.93 28.43 -16.78
C ARG A 203 -20.81 27.45 -17.15
N LYS A 204 -20.19 26.81 -16.16
CA LYS A 204 -19.10 25.85 -16.38
C LYS A 204 -19.59 24.49 -16.90
N ARG A 205 -20.86 24.14 -16.72
CA ARG A 205 -21.48 22.94 -17.32
C ARG A 205 -21.24 22.85 -18.83
N ALA A 206 -21.26 23.98 -19.54
CA ALA A 206 -21.08 24.03 -21.00
C ALA A 206 -19.63 23.75 -21.45
N THR A 207 -18.65 23.88 -20.56
CA THR A 207 -17.22 23.70 -20.86
C THR A 207 -16.63 22.42 -20.27
N MET A 208 -17.38 21.71 -19.41
CA MET A 208 -16.94 20.46 -18.80
C MET A 208 -17.16 19.25 -19.72
N SER A 209 -16.32 18.23 -19.54
CA SER A 209 -16.48 16.96 -20.26
C SER A 209 -17.73 16.21 -19.77
N GLU A 210 -18.35 15.42 -20.66
CA GLU A 210 -19.53 14.62 -20.32
C GLU A 210 -19.23 13.59 -19.22
N GLU A 211 -17.99 13.09 -19.17
CA GLU A 211 -17.51 12.18 -18.13
C GLU A 211 -17.53 12.83 -16.74
N ASP A 212 -17.12 14.10 -16.63
CA ASP A 212 -17.12 14.84 -15.37
C ASP A 212 -18.53 15.16 -14.89
N LEU A 213 -19.43 15.53 -15.81
CA LEU A 213 -20.84 15.77 -15.50
C LEU A 213 -21.51 14.52 -14.92
N MET A 214 -21.26 13.35 -15.54
CA MET A 214 -21.75 12.07 -15.03
C MET A 214 -21.11 11.71 -13.69
N ALA A 215 -19.81 11.97 -13.52
CA ALA A 215 -19.11 11.67 -12.28
C ALA A 215 -19.62 12.51 -11.10
N LEU A 216 -19.91 13.81 -11.32
CA LEU A 216 -20.47 14.71 -10.32
C LEU A 216 -21.88 14.32 -9.90
N SER A 217 -22.73 13.96 -10.87
CA SER A 217 -24.10 13.47 -10.61
C SER A 217 -24.06 12.12 -9.88
N LYS A 218 -23.25 11.17 -10.35
CA LYS A 218 -23.11 9.84 -9.74
C LYS A 218 -22.54 9.88 -8.32
N ALA A 219 -21.68 10.84 -8.03
CA ALA A 219 -21.13 11.06 -6.69
C ALA A 219 -22.12 11.79 -5.75
N GLY A 220 -23.26 12.27 -6.25
CA GLY A 220 -24.27 12.98 -5.47
C GLY A 220 -23.85 14.41 -5.10
N TYR A 221 -22.86 14.98 -5.80
CA TYR A 221 -22.43 16.37 -5.58
C TYR A 221 -23.38 17.38 -6.21
N VAL A 222 -24.14 16.94 -7.23
CA VAL A 222 -25.05 17.78 -7.98
C VAL A 222 -26.39 17.06 -8.15
N ASP A 223 -27.51 17.79 -8.09
CA ASP A 223 -28.87 17.27 -8.28
C ASP A 223 -29.29 17.14 -9.76
N GLU A 224 -30.54 16.74 -10.00
CA GLU A 224 -31.09 16.55 -11.35
C GLU A 224 -31.14 17.85 -12.18
N ASP A 225 -31.21 19.01 -11.53
CA ASP A 225 -31.19 20.33 -12.17
C ASP A 225 -29.76 20.88 -12.37
N PHE A 226 -28.76 20.05 -12.08
CA PHE A 226 -27.37 20.43 -12.08
C PHE A 226 -27.04 21.57 -11.09
N LYS A 227 -27.61 21.55 -9.88
CA LYS A 227 -27.29 22.45 -8.76
C LYS A 227 -26.53 21.71 -7.66
N LEU A 228 -25.66 22.43 -6.95
CA LEU A 228 -24.84 21.86 -5.88
C LEU A 228 -25.70 21.36 -4.72
N THR A 229 -25.48 20.09 -4.35
CA THR A 229 -26.06 19.54 -3.13
C THR A 229 -25.25 19.98 -1.91
N ARG A 230 -25.79 19.79 -0.71
CA ARG A 230 -25.05 20.02 0.55
C ARG A 230 -23.74 19.23 0.62
N ALA A 231 -23.69 18.05 0.01
CA ALA A 231 -22.48 17.23 -0.10
C ALA A 231 -21.49 17.81 -1.13
N GLY A 232 -22.00 18.32 -2.25
CA GLY A 232 -21.20 19.02 -3.28
C GLY A 232 -20.54 20.28 -2.74
N PHE A 233 -21.28 21.12 -2.02
CA PHE A 233 -20.74 22.33 -1.42
C PHE A 233 -19.60 22.03 -0.43
N LYS A 234 -19.81 21.06 0.47
CA LYS A 234 -18.79 20.63 1.44
C LYS A 234 -17.55 20.02 0.76
N ALA A 235 -17.73 19.32 -0.36
CA ALA A 235 -16.63 18.75 -1.11
C ALA A 235 -15.84 19.84 -1.84
N LEU A 236 -16.52 20.86 -2.36
CA LEU A 236 -15.92 21.98 -3.06
C LEU A 236 -15.09 22.87 -2.11
N THR A 237 -15.63 23.25 -0.95
CA THR A 237 -14.88 24.03 0.05
C THR A 237 -13.62 23.30 0.49
N LYS A 238 -13.73 22.00 0.79
CA LYS A 238 -12.59 21.15 1.14
C LYS A 238 -11.56 20.98 0.01
N ALA A 239 -11.99 21.11 -1.25
CA ALA A 239 -11.11 20.99 -2.41
C ALA A 239 -10.40 22.32 -2.73
N VAL A 240 -10.97 23.47 -2.37
CA VAL A 240 -10.35 24.80 -2.50
C VAL A 240 -9.40 25.12 -1.34
N ASP A 241 -9.68 24.64 -0.13
CA ASP A 241 -8.79 24.80 1.04
C ASP A 241 -7.46 24.00 0.93
N LYS A 242 -7.28 23.22 -0.15
CA LYS A 242 -6.20 22.24 -0.32
C LYS A 242 -5.24 22.62 -1.43
#